data_AF-A0A5M9JKU6-F1
#
_entry.id   AF-A0A5M9JKU6-F1
#
_cell.length_a   1.000
_cell.length_b   1.000
_cell.length_c   1.000
_cell.angle_alpha   90.00
_cell.angle_beta   90.00
_cell.angle_gamma   90.00
#
_symmetry.space_group_name_H-M   'P 1'
#
loop_
_entity.id
_entity.type
_entity.pdbx_description
1 polymer ?
#
loop_
_entity_poly.entity_id
_entity_poly.type
_entity_poly.pdbx_seq_one_letter_code
_entity_poly.pdbx_strand_id
1 'polypeptide(L)'
;MSESLASSSVSQFVEGSLRTTPYACKDLTPLLGGSSNFLYRGTLTKPLANGTMSVIVKHTKEYLFCNKDFKLTPTRAFYESQILAHLSAFPAQSTPNSSITISTPALLYYDPTTHTQVHSHHPSLNCLNLKSYILKHGTSITASISSIIGHSIGHWLKNFHSWANAPAQSELREVMEGNHAMRTLKLAINYTNLVAMIDRFPEILGPSRHVFEEVEREMLRWMEEGGKGSRELIHGDFWCGNVLIPGALLSPEIPALIFITDHELSHLASPIFDLAQMCAELFMLTYFKSIPAGKQVLVAFLEGYGPIDENKRWRMMIYIGCHLVGWGPKFAGWGTMDQVEGCVKLGRDLVVGGWRRDRQWCKRESWEFLIEGEDYK
;
A
#
# COMPACT_ATOMS: atom_id res chain seq x y z
N MET A 1 -9.54 0.96 31.26
CA MET A 1 -8.61 -0.21 31.13
C MET A 1 -7.54 0.17 30.14
N SER A 2 -6.28 0.21 30.56
CA SER A 2 -5.17 0.71 29.73
C SER A 2 -5.00 -0.15 28.47
N GLU A 3 -4.56 0.50 27.40
CA GLU A 3 -4.26 -0.11 26.09
C GLU A 3 -3.30 -1.32 26.21
N SER A 4 -2.41 -1.29 27.21
CA SER A 4 -1.49 -2.38 27.57
C SER A 4 -2.20 -3.67 28.06
N LEU A 5 -3.28 -3.55 28.84
CA LEU A 5 -4.03 -4.70 29.34
C LEU A 5 -4.82 -5.38 28.21
N ALA A 6 -5.40 -4.59 27.32
CA ALA A 6 -6.12 -5.13 26.16
C ALA A 6 -5.18 -5.85 25.18
N SER A 7 -4.00 -5.28 24.91
CA SER A 7 -2.97 -5.93 24.08
C SER A 7 -2.49 -7.26 24.68
N SER A 8 -2.32 -7.31 26.02
CA SER A 8 -1.93 -8.53 26.72
C SER A 8 -2.99 -9.64 26.61
N SER A 9 -4.29 -9.29 26.67
CA SER A 9 -5.39 -10.27 26.55
C SER A 9 -5.48 -10.87 25.14
N VAL A 10 -5.21 -10.07 24.09
CA VAL A 10 -5.18 -10.55 22.72
C VAL A 10 -3.98 -11.47 22.47
N SER A 11 -2.78 -11.12 22.96
CA SER A 11 -1.59 -11.99 22.84
C SER A 11 -1.83 -13.37 23.47
N GLN A 12 -2.40 -13.41 24.68
CA GLN A 12 -2.73 -14.67 25.37
C GLN A 12 -3.74 -15.52 24.59
N PHE A 13 -4.74 -14.87 23.97
CA PHE A 13 -5.68 -15.55 23.09
C PHE A 13 -4.97 -16.16 21.87
N VAL A 14 -4.10 -15.39 21.20
CA VAL A 14 -3.33 -15.86 20.03
C VAL A 14 -2.38 -17.01 20.40
N GLU A 15 -1.68 -16.92 21.53
CA GLU A 15 -0.85 -18.02 22.05
C GLU A 15 -1.68 -19.27 22.31
N GLY A 16 -2.87 -19.10 22.89
CA GLY A 16 -3.83 -20.18 23.11
C GLY A 16 -4.27 -20.85 21.81
N SER A 17 -4.63 -20.07 20.79
CA SER A 17 -5.13 -20.59 19.50
C SER A 17 -4.06 -21.34 18.71
N LEU A 18 -2.79 -20.96 18.85
CA LEU A 18 -1.69 -21.62 18.13
C LEU A 18 -1.10 -22.82 18.87
N ARG A 19 -1.42 -23.03 20.16
CA ARG A 19 -0.76 -23.99 21.06
C ARG A 19 -0.78 -25.45 20.56
N THR A 20 -1.85 -25.86 19.90
CA THR A 20 -2.01 -27.24 19.39
C THR A 20 -1.60 -27.38 17.92
N THR A 21 -1.09 -26.31 17.31
CA THR A 21 -0.65 -26.30 15.91
C THR A 21 0.87 -26.44 15.83
N PRO A 22 1.44 -26.75 14.64
CA PRO A 22 2.89 -26.66 14.42
C PRO A 22 3.48 -25.26 14.64
N TYR A 23 2.62 -24.23 14.72
CA TYR A 23 3.00 -22.82 14.89
C TYR A 23 2.92 -22.35 16.34
N ALA A 24 2.85 -23.27 17.31
CA ALA A 24 2.94 -22.95 18.72
C ALA A 24 4.19 -22.11 19.01
N CYS A 25 3.99 -20.94 19.60
CA CYS A 25 5.05 -19.98 19.89
C CYS A 25 5.49 -20.07 21.36
N LYS A 26 6.81 -20.04 21.57
CA LYS A 26 7.42 -19.80 22.88
C LYS A 26 7.25 -18.35 23.32
N ASP A 27 7.28 -17.42 22.37
CA ASP A 27 7.16 -15.98 22.59
C ASP A 27 6.44 -15.33 21.41
N LEU A 28 5.59 -14.34 21.71
CA LEU A 28 4.99 -13.41 20.74
C LEU A 28 5.44 -11.99 21.08
N THR A 29 6.33 -11.44 20.27
CA THR A 29 6.76 -10.04 20.39
C THR A 29 5.87 -9.16 19.51
N PRO A 30 5.11 -8.19 20.05
CA PRO A 30 4.30 -7.27 19.23
C PRO A 30 5.14 -6.49 18.23
N LEU A 31 4.65 -6.38 17.00
CA LEU A 31 5.27 -5.56 15.95
C LEU A 31 4.53 -4.24 15.82
N LEU A 32 5.30 -3.15 15.73
CA LEU A 32 4.78 -1.81 15.49
C LEU A 32 4.57 -1.60 13.98
N GLY A 33 3.54 -0.85 13.60
CA GLY A 33 3.34 -0.37 12.23
C GLY A 33 2.07 -0.82 11.52
N GLY A 34 1.26 -1.71 12.12
CA GLY A 34 -0.08 -2.03 11.61
C GLY A 34 -1.15 -1.07 12.12
N SER A 35 -2.15 -0.76 11.29
CA SER A 35 -3.32 0.06 11.68
C SER A 35 -4.56 -0.80 11.97
N SER A 36 -4.72 -1.91 11.27
CA SER A 36 -5.94 -2.72 11.25
C SER A 36 -5.89 -3.98 12.10
N ASN A 37 -4.73 -4.63 12.21
CA ASN A 37 -4.60 -5.96 12.82
C ASN A 37 -3.52 -5.97 13.90
N PHE A 38 -3.63 -6.94 14.81
CA PHE A 38 -2.60 -7.24 15.78
C PHE A 38 -1.51 -8.07 15.09
N LEU A 39 -0.28 -7.55 15.06
CA LEU A 39 0.87 -8.19 14.44
C LEU A 39 1.90 -8.57 15.49
N TYR A 40 2.40 -9.80 15.39
CA TYR A 40 3.42 -10.33 16.29
C TYR A 40 4.52 -11.02 15.48
N ARG A 41 5.76 -10.92 15.97
CA ARG A 41 6.84 -11.84 15.63
C ARG A 41 6.77 -13.01 16.59
N GLY A 42 6.47 -14.19 16.08
CA GLY A 42 6.41 -15.42 16.85
C GLY A 42 7.73 -16.18 16.79
N THR A 43 8.26 -16.55 17.97
CA THR A 43 9.35 -17.53 18.07
C THR A 43 8.75 -18.90 18.33
N LEU A 44 8.88 -19.83 17.39
CA LEU A 44 8.28 -21.15 17.48
C LEU A 44 8.90 -21.99 18.62
N THR A 45 8.08 -22.83 19.24
CA THR A 45 8.55 -23.81 20.24
C THR A 45 9.38 -24.93 19.59
N LYS A 46 9.07 -25.28 18.34
CA LYS A 46 9.79 -26.26 17.53
C LYS A 46 10.06 -25.67 16.14
N PRO A 47 11.21 -25.95 15.52
CA PRO A 47 11.47 -25.51 14.16
C PRO A 47 10.48 -26.17 13.18
N LEU A 48 10.11 -25.43 12.13
CA LEU A 48 9.42 -26.02 10.98
C LEU A 48 10.35 -27.01 10.25
N ALA A 49 9.81 -27.79 9.31
CA ALA A 49 10.58 -28.79 8.57
C ALA A 49 11.82 -28.23 7.86
N ASN A 50 11.80 -26.96 7.46
CA ASN A 50 12.93 -26.26 6.84
C ASN A 50 13.88 -25.57 7.84
N GLY A 51 13.73 -25.83 9.14
CA GLY A 51 14.52 -25.21 10.21
C GLY A 51 14.05 -23.83 10.66
N THR A 52 13.00 -23.26 10.05
CA THR A 52 12.50 -21.91 10.42
C THR A 52 11.99 -21.89 11.86
N MET A 53 12.46 -20.91 12.64
CA MET A 53 12.06 -20.68 14.04
C MET A 53 11.27 -19.38 14.24
N SER A 54 11.27 -18.47 13.26
CA SER A 54 10.61 -17.16 13.35
C SER A 54 9.48 -17.08 12.33
N VAL A 55 8.31 -16.64 12.77
CA VAL A 55 7.12 -16.44 11.93
C VAL A 55 6.48 -15.08 12.23
N ILE A 56 5.62 -14.62 11.32
CA ILE A 56 4.75 -13.47 11.57
C ILE A 56 3.36 -14.01 11.90
N VAL A 57 2.78 -13.57 13.01
CA VAL A 57 1.41 -13.90 13.39
C VAL A 57 0.55 -12.66 13.25
N LYS A 58 -0.51 -12.75 12.45
CA LYS A 58 -1.46 -11.68 12.19
C LYS A 58 -2.83 -12.10 12.73
N HIS A 59 -3.39 -11.32 13.66
CA HIS A 59 -4.69 -11.60 14.25
C HIS A 59 -5.66 -10.45 13.98
N THR A 60 -6.82 -10.80 13.45
CA THR A 60 -7.83 -9.86 12.96
C THR A 60 -9.03 -9.81 13.89
N LYS A 61 -9.40 -8.60 14.32
CA LYS A 61 -10.63 -8.33 15.09
C LYS A 61 -11.68 -7.63 14.24
N GLU A 62 -12.90 -7.59 14.74
CA GLU A 62 -14.05 -6.86 14.19
C GLU A 62 -13.94 -5.31 14.30
N TYR A 63 -12.73 -4.80 14.54
CA TYR A 63 -12.39 -3.39 14.64
C TYR A 63 -10.93 -3.16 14.24
N LEU A 64 -10.52 -1.89 14.05
CA LEU A 64 -9.13 -1.53 13.77
C LEU A 64 -8.27 -1.59 15.03
N PHE A 65 -7.07 -2.15 14.93
CA PHE A 65 -6.09 -2.13 16.02
C PHE A 65 -5.86 -0.73 16.59
N CYS A 66 -5.73 0.29 15.73
CA CYS A 66 -5.49 1.68 16.14
C CYS A 66 -6.76 2.44 16.60
N ASN A 67 -7.96 1.90 16.36
CA ASN A 67 -9.22 2.53 16.75
C ASN A 67 -10.32 1.47 16.93
N LYS A 68 -10.60 1.11 18.18
CA LYS A 68 -11.58 0.06 18.54
C LYS A 68 -13.04 0.45 18.27
N ASP A 69 -13.31 1.75 18.16
CA ASP A 69 -14.63 2.29 17.84
C ASP A 69 -14.91 2.20 16.34
N PHE A 70 -13.85 2.15 15.52
CA PHE A 70 -13.99 1.88 14.09
C PHE A 70 -14.21 0.38 13.86
N LYS A 71 -15.48 0.00 13.65
CA LYS A 71 -15.86 -1.38 13.33
C LYS A 71 -15.44 -1.74 11.91
N LEU A 72 -14.81 -2.90 11.77
CA LEU A 72 -14.38 -3.43 10.48
C LEU A 72 -14.46 -4.95 10.48
N THR A 73 -15.15 -5.51 9.50
CA THR A 73 -15.37 -6.96 9.41
C THR A 73 -14.06 -7.76 9.43
N PRO A 74 -13.98 -8.86 10.21
CA PRO A 74 -12.79 -9.71 10.22
C PRO A 74 -12.66 -10.59 8.96
N THR A 75 -13.66 -10.60 8.07
CA THR A 75 -13.60 -11.31 6.78
C THR A 75 -12.43 -10.86 5.91
N ARG A 76 -11.83 -9.70 6.17
CA ARG A 76 -10.58 -9.25 5.52
C ARG A 76 -9.43 -10.26 5.69
N ALA A 77 -9.38 -10.99 6.81
CA ALA A 77 -8.42 -12.08 7.01
C ALA A 77 -8.69 -13.27 6.07
N PHE A 78 -9.96 -13.56 5.77
CA PHE A 78 -10.28 -14.60 4.79
C PHE A 78 -9.81 -14.19 3.40
N TYR A 79 -10.15 -12.98 2.93
CA TYR A 79 -9.73 -12.55 1.59
C TYR A 79 -8.21 -12.47 1.43
N GLU A 80 -7.49 -12.01 2.47
CA GLU A 80 -6.03 -12.05 2.48
C GLU A 80 -5.49 -13.49 2.39
N SER A 81 -6.09 -14.46 3.11
CA SER A 81 -5.65 -15.85 3.01
C SER A 81 -5.84 -16.42 1.62
N GLN A 82 -6.95 -16.07 0.95
CA GLN A 82 -7.25 -16.55 -0.41
C GLN A 82 -6.22 -16.05 -1.44
N ILE A 83 -5.88 -14.76 -1.41
CA ILE A 83 -4.88 -14.21 -2.34
C ILE A 83 -3.47 -14.70 -2.01
N LEU A 84 -3.08 -14.78 -0.73
CA LEU A 84 -1.75 -15.30 -0.35
C LEU A 84 -1.58 -16.77 -0.72
N ALA A 85 -2.63 -17.59 -0.63
CA ALA A 85 -2.59 -18.97 -1.09
C ALA A 85 -2.26 -19.07 -2.59
N HIS A 86 -2.87 -18.22 -3.43
CA HIS A 86 -2.59 -18.18 -4.86
C HIS A 86 -1.22 -17.56 -5.19
N LEU A 87 -0.81 -16.53 -4.44
CA LEU A 87 0.49 -15.89 -4.59
C LEU A 87 1.66 -16.84 -4.33
N SER A 88 1.44 -17.97 -3.63
CA SER A 88 2.46 -19.01 -3.49
C SER A 88 2.91 -19.60 -4.84
N ALA A 89 2.07 -19.53 -5.87
CA ALA A 89 2.38 -19.92 -7.25
C ALA A 89 2.87 -18.76 -8.13
N PHE A 90 2.87 -17.52 -7.61
CA PHE A 90 3.45 -16.37 -8.28
C PHE A 90 4.95 -16.32 -7.99
N PRO A 91 5.82 -16.55 -9.00
CA PRO A 91 7.25 -16.62 -8.76
C PRO A 91 7.80 -15.29 -8.26
N ALA A 92 8.88 -15.34 -7.49
CA ALA A 92 9.63 -14.14 -7.13
C ALA A 92 10.10 -13.42 -8.39
N GLN A 93 9.96 -12.09 -8.41
CA GLN A 93 10.28 -11.27 -9.56
C GLN A 93 11.64 -10.62 -9.37
N SER A 94 12.48 -10.70 -10.39
CA SER A 94 13.74 -9.98 -10.47
C SER A 94 13.76 -9.18 -11.76
N THR A 95 14.15 -7.91 -11.69
CA THR A 95 14.36 -7.09 -12.89
C THR A 95 15.74 -7.41 -13.46
N PRO A 96 15.90 -7.54 -14.79
CA PRO A 96 17.22 -7.69 -15.40
C PRO A 96 18.19 -6.60 -14.91
N ASN A 97 19.42 -6.99 -14.57
CA ASN A 97 20.46 -6.09 -14.03
C ASN A 97 20.13 -5.42 -12.67
N SER A 98 19.13 -5.92 -11.95
CA SER A 98 18.83 -5.52 -10.57
C SER A 98 19.35 -6.57 -9.59
N SER A 99 19.93 -6.12 -8.47
CA SER A 99 20.24 -6.98 -7.32
C SER A 99 19.01 -7.29 -6.46
N ILE A 100 17.85 -6.71 -6.78
CA ILE A 100 16.63 -6.87 -6.00
C ILE A 100 15.77 -8.00 -6.56
N THR A 101 15.37 -8.90 -5.67
CA THR A 101 14.31 -9.87 -5.89
C THR A 101 13.12 -9.49 -5.01
N ILE A 102 11.92 -9.48 -5.58
CA ILE A 102 10.67 -9.16 -4.87
C ILE A 102 9.80 -10.41 -4.79
N SER A 103 9.32 -10.71 -3.58
CA SER A 103 8.38 -11.82 -3.32
C SER A 103 7.28 -11.37 -2.35
N THR A 104 6.44 -12.30 -1.91
CA THR A 104 5.43 -12.10 -0.87
C THR A 104 5.66 -13.08 0.28
N PRO A 105 5.21 -12.77 1.51
CA PRO A 105 5.19 -13.74 2.59
C PRO A 105 4.33 -14.95 2.21
N ALA A 106 4.81 -16.15 2.50
CA ALA A 106 4.01 -17.35 2.34
C ALA A 106 2.99 -17.45 3.47
N LEU A 107 1.72 -17.74 3.14
CA LEU A 107 0.73 -18.12 4.13
C LEU A 107 1.03 -19.53 4.62
N LEU A 108 1.45 -19.67 5.88
CA LEU A 108 1.75 -20.95 6.50
C LEU A 108 0.52 -21.57 7.16
N TYR A 109 -0.33 -20.73 7.74
CA TYR A 109 -1.53 -21.16 8.46
C TYR A 109 -2.61 -20.09 8.42
N TYR A 110 -3.86 -20.53 8.38
CA TYR A 110 -5.03 -19.69 8.60
C TYR A 110 -6.09 -20.45 9.38
N ASP A 111 -6.55 -19.88 10.47
CA ASP A 111 -7.72 -20.35 11.22
C ASP A 111 -8.91 -19.41 10.98
N PRO A 112 -9.94 -19.85 10.24
CA PRO A 112 -11.12 -19.04 9.97
C PRO A 112 -11.99 -18.80 11.22
N THR A 113 -11.85 -19.60 12.27
CA THR A 113 -12.63 -19.46 13.51
C THR A 113 -12.10 -18.31 14.36
N THR A 114 -10.77 -18.17 14.41
CA THR A 114 -10.10 -17.14 15.22
C THR A 114 -9.63 -15.95 14.40
N HIS A 115 -9.71 -16.03 13.07
CA HIS A 115 -9.14 -15.05 12.14
C HIS A 115 -7.65 -14.79 12.41
N THR A 116 -6.92 -15.87 12.69
CA THR A 116 -5.48 -15.84 12.96
C THR A 116 -4.74 -16.45 11.77
N GLN A 117 -3.77 -15.71 11.26
CA GLN A 117 -2.89 -16.14 10.19
C GLN A 117 -1.45 -16.25 10.70
N VAL A 118 -0.70 -17.19 10.14
CA VAL A 118 0.75 -17.29 10.32
C VAL A 118 1.41 -17.18 8.94
N HIS A 119 2.32 -16.23 8.79
CA HIS A 119 3.06 -15.96 7.56
C HIS A 119 4.54 -16.27 7.74
N SER A 120 5.25 -16.53 6.63
CA SER A 120 6.70 -16.60 6.66
C SER A 120 7.31 -15.26 7.08
N HIS A 121 8.37 -15.34 7.88
CA HIS A 121 9.14 -14.17 8.30
C HIS A 121 10.14 -13.78 7.20
N HIS A 122 10.38 -12.48 7.01
CA HIS A 122 11.40 -11.98 6.10
C HIS A 122 12.81 -12.47 6.53
N PRO A 123 13.69 -12.96 5.63
CA PRO A 123 15.00 -13.49 6.05
C PRO A 123 15.87 -12.51 6.84
N SER A 124 15.79 -11.21 6.52
CA SER A 124 16.40 -10.15 7.34
C SER A 124 15.49 -9.81 8.53
N LEU A 125 16.00 -10.06 9.74
CA LEU A 125 15.34 -9.75 11.02
C LEU A 125 15.22 -8.25 11.31
N ASN A 126 16.04 -7.44 10.63
CA ASN A 126 16.11 -5.99 10.74
C ASN A 126 15.48 -5.27 9.53
N CYS A 127 14.49 -5.89 8.88
CA CYS A 127 13.76 -5.25 7.80
C CYS A 127 13.01 -3.99 8.28
N LEU A 128 12.82 -3.05 7.37
CA LEU A 128 12.03 -1.83 7.53
C LEU A 128 10.95 -1.83 6.46
N ASN A 129 9.86 -1.11 6.67
CA ASN A 129 9.05 -0.71 5.53
C ASN A 129 9.77 0.38 4.72
N LEU A 130 9.47 0.52 3.43
CA LEU A 130 10.12 1.46 2.53
C LEU A 130 10.03 2.91 3.02
N LYS A 131 8.92 3.30 3.66
CA LYS A 131 8.77 4.63 4.28
C LYS A 131 9.85 4.87 5.33
N SER A 132 9.97 3.96 6.30
CA SER A 132 10.97 4.00 7.35
C SER A 132 12.40 3.87 6.82
N TYR A 133 12.62 3.08 5.77
CA TYR A 133 13.91 2.96 5.09
C TYR A 133 14.35 4.30 4.50
N ILE A 134 13.46 4.98 3.76
CA ILE A 134 13.75 6.29 3.16
C ILE A 134 14.00 7.34 4.25
N LEU A 135 13.20 7.35 5.31
CA LEU A 135 13.39 8.28 6.43
C LEU A 135 14.71 8.04 7.18
N LYS A 136 15.11 6.76 7.37
CA LYS A 136 16.32 6.39 8.09
C LYS A 136 17.58 6.78 7.33
N HIS A 137 17.63 6.46 6.04
CA HIS A 137 18.84 6.66 5.23
C HIS A 137 18.88 8.03 4.55
N GLY A 138 17.74 8.70 4.37
CA GLY A 138 17.65 10.08 3.90
C GLY A 138 18.47 10.32 2.63
N THR A 139 19.43 11.25 2.73
CA THR A 139 20.30 11.66 1.62
C THR A 139 21.39 10.64 1.27
N SER A 140 21.57 9.58 2.07
CA SER A 140 22.48 8.47 1.73
C SER A 140 21.93 7.56 0.64
N ILE A 141 20.63 7.64 0.35
CA ILE A 141 20.02 6.94 -0.79
C ILE A 141 20.40 7.70 -2.06
N THR A 142 21.30 7.12 -2.85
CA THR A 142 21.75 7.67 -4.12
C THR A 142 20.69 7.50 -5.22
N ALA A 143 20.84 8.22 -6.33
CA ALA A 143 19.97 8.06 -7.50
C ALA A 143 19.99 6.62 -8.06
N SER A 144 21.13 5.93 -8.01
CA SER A 144 21.23 4.53 -8.42
C SER A 144 20.41 3.60 -7.51
N ILE A 145 20.47 3.80 -6.18
CA ILE A 145 19.66 3.04 -5.22
C ILE A 145 18.17 3.35 -5.41
N SER A 146 17.81 4.63 -5.56
CA SER A 146 16.43 5.04 -5.86
C SER A 146 15.90 4.36 -7.12
N SER A 147 16.73 4.32 -8.18
CA SER A 147 16.37 3.73 -9.46
C SER A 147 16.13 2.23 -9.36
N ILE A 148 17.04 1.45 -8.74
CA ILE A 148 16.84 0.00 -8.61
C ILE A 148 15.62 -0.35 -7.75
N ILE A 149 15.35 0.43 -6.68
CA ILE A 149 14.18 0.21 -5.81
C ILE A 149 12.90 0.49 -6.60
N GLY A 150 12.81 1.68 -7.23
CA GLY A 150 11.64 2.08 -8.00
C GLY A 150 11.34 1.09 -9.13
N HIS A 151 12.33 0.82 -9.98
CA HIS A 151 12.17 -0.09 -11.12
C HIS A 151 11.73 -1.49 -10.69
N SER A 152 12.33 -2.02 -9.62
CA SER A 152 12.00 -3.37 -9.15
C SER A 152 10.56 -3.45 -8.62
N ILE A 153 10.11 -2.44 -7.86
CA ILE A 153 8.74 -2.38 -7.32
C ILE A 153 7.73 -2.17 -8.45
N GLY A 154 8.03 -1.29 -9.41
CA GLY A 154 7.16 -1.03 -10.57
C GLY A 154 7.00 -2.28 -11.43
N HIS A 155 8.11 -2.95 -11.73
CA HIS A 155 8.13 -4.19 -12.50
C HIS A 155 7.36 -5.32 -11.79
N TRP A 156 7.55 -5.48 -10.47
CA TRP A 156 6.76 -6.44 -9.69
C TRP A 156 5.27 -6.14 -9.78
N LEU A 157 4.85 -4.88 -9.61
CA LEU A 157 3.43 -4.52 -9.63
C LEU A 157 2.79 -4.75 -11.01
N LYS A 158 3.51 -4.45 -12.09
CA LYS A 158 3.08 -4.76 -13.46
C LYS A 158 2.85 -6.25 -13.65
N ASN A 159 3.80 -7.07 -13.21
CA ASN A 159 3.72 -8.53 -13.35
C ASN A 159 2.65 -9.12 -12.44
N PHE A 160 2.46 -8.57 -11.23
CA PHE A 160 1.37 -8.92 -10.35
C PHE A 160 0.02 -8.62 -11.01
N HIS A 161 -0.20 -7.39 -11.51
CA HIS A 161 -1.46 -7.05 -12.20
C HIS A 161 -1.70 -7.96 -13.40
N SER A 162 -0.67 -8.26 -14.19
CA SER A 162 -0.80 -9.15 -15.35
C SER A 162 -1.14 -10.58 -14.94
N TRP A 163 -0.45 -11.11 -13.93
CA TRP A 163 -0.64 -12.47 -13.40
C TRP A 163 -2.01 -12.62 -12.74
N ALA A 164 -2.36 -11.72 -11.83
CA ALA A 164 -3.59 -11.73 -11.04
C ALA A 164 -4.85 -11.62 -11.91
N ASN A 165 -4.70 -11.08 -13.13
CA ASN A 165 -5.78 -10.88 -14.08
C ASN A 165 -5.76 -11.85 -15.27
N ALA A 166 -4.79 -12.77 -15.32
CA ALA A 166 -4.75 -13.82 -16.32
C ALA A 166 -5.95 -14.79 -16.18
N PRO A 167 -6.41 -15.44 -17.25
CA PRO A 167 -7.52 -16.40 -17.19
C PRO A 167 -7.34 -17.51 -16.16
N ALA A 168 -6.09 -17.91 -15.91
CA ALA A 168 -5.73 -18.91 -14.91
C ALA A 168 -6.11 -18.52 -13.46
N GLN A 169 -6.31 -17.22 -13.18
CA GLN A 169 -6.69 -16.71 -11.86
C GLN A 169 -8.17 -16.31 -11.77
N SER A 170 -9.01 -16.83 -12.67
CA SER A 170 -10.45 -16.54 -12.68
C SER A 170 -11.15 -16.90 -11.37
N GLU A 171 -10.83 -18.06 -10.78
CA GLU A 171 -11.39 -18.49 -9.49
C GLU A 171 -11.02 -17.52 -8.36
N LEU A 172 -9.75 -17.13 -8.25
CA LEU A 172 -9.32 -16.12 -7.29
C LEU A 172 -10.11 -14.82 -7.49
N ARG A 173 -10.26 -14.35 -8.73
CA ARG A 173 -10.99 -13.10 -9.01
C ARG A 173 -12.46 -13.19 -8.62
N GLU A 174 -13.11 -14.33 -8.83
CA GLU A 174 -14.49 -14.56 -8.40
C GLU A 174 -14.62 -14.46 -6.87
N VAL A 175 -13.70 -15.07 -6.13
CA VAL A 175 -13.63 -14.95 -4.66
C VAL A 175 -13.40 -13.49 -4.24
N MET A 176 -12.45 -12.80 -4.87
CA MET A 176 -12.08 -11.43 -4.52
C MET A 176 -13.13 -10.38 -4.88
N GLU A 177 -14.04 -10.67 -5.82
CA GLU A 177 -15.22 -9.82 -6.06
C GLU A 177 -16.06 -9.68 -4.79
N GLY A 178 -16.11 -10.73 -3.95
CA GLY A 178 -16.83 -10.72 -2.68
C GLY A 178 -16.26 -9.81 -1.59
N ASN A 179 -15.05 -9.25 -1.75
CA ASN A 179 -14.42 -8.36 -0.76
C ASN A 179 -15.02 -6.93 -0.77
N HIS A 180 -16.36 -6.85 -0.77
CA HIS A 180 -17.13 -5.60 -0.88
C HIS A 180 -16.86 -4.64 0.27
N ALA A 181 -16.64 -5.15 1.49
CA ALA A 181 -16.37 -4.33 2.66
C ALA A 181 -15.07 -3.54 2.51
N MET A 182 -13.99 -4.19 2.07
CA MET A 182 -12.69 -3.51 1.89
C MET A 182 -12.71 -2.57 0.69
N ARG A 183 -13.40 -2.95 -0.39
CA ARG A 183 -13.66 -2.06 -1.52
C ARG A 183 -14.38 -0.79 -1.07
N THR A 184 -15.47 -0.94 -0.31
CA THR A 184 -16.25 0.18 0.24
C THR A 184 -15.42 1.05 1.18
N LEU A 185 -14.65 0.42 2.08
CA LEU A 185 -13.76 1.12 3.00
C LEU A 185 -12.73 1.96 2.24
N LYS A 186 -12.05 1.37 1.25
CA LYS A 186 -10.99 2.06 0.50
C LYS A 186 -11.52 3.30 -0.20
N LEU A 187 -12.73 3.22 -0.73
CA LEU A 187 -13.42 4.34 -1.36
C LEU A 187 -13.84 5.40 -0.35
N ALA A 188 -14.44 5.00 0.78
CA ALA A 188 -14.88 5.95 1.80
C ALA A 188 -13.69 6.75 2.36
N ILE A 189 -12.57 6.07 2.60
CA ILE A 189 -11.34 6.69 3.09
C ILE A 189 -10.79 7.70 2.07
N ASN A 190 -10.77 7.34 0.79
CA ASN A 190 -10.14 8.13 -0.27
C ASN A 190 -11.04 9.22 -0.88
N TYR A 191 -12.37 9.05 -0.89
CA TYR A 191 -13.30 9.93 -1.63
C TYR A 191 -14.37 10.59 -0.76
N THR A 192 -15.05 9.84 0.12
CA THR A 192 -16.12 10.44 0.95
C THR A 192 -15.58 11.48 1.94
N ASN A 193 -14.30 11.37 2.30
CA ASN A 193 -13.64 12.41 3.09
C ASN A 193 -13.30 13.67 2.28
N LEU A 194 -13.27 13.64 0.94
CA LEU A 194 -12.79 14.78 0.13
C LEU A 194 -13.69 16.01 0.25
N VAL A 195 -15.01 15.83 0.21
CA VAL A 195 -15.94 16.95 0.41
C VAL A 195 -15.88 17.46 1.85
N ALA A 196 -15.73 16.56 2.83
CA ALA A 196 -15.54 16.94 4.23
C ALA A 196 -14.24 17.73 4.45
N MET A 197 -13.20 17.49 3.64
CA MET A 197 -11.95 18.27 3.70
C MET A 197 -12.16 19.73 3.27
N ILE A 198 -13.18 20.04 2.45
CA ILE A 198 -13.52 21.41 2.07
C ILE A 198 -13.89 22.23 3.30
N ASP A 199 -14.65 21.65 4.22
CA ASP A 199 -15.07 22.35 5.45
C ASP A 199 -13.88 22.59 6.40
N ARG A 200 -12.85 21.74 6.31
CA ARG A 200 -11.59 21.92 7.06
C ARG A 200 -10.67 22.97 6.44
N PHE A 201 -10.70 23.14 5.12
CA PHE A 201 -9.85 24.09 4.37
C PHE A 201 -10.67 24.93 3.38
N PRO A 202 -11.64 25.75 3.85
CA PRO A 202 -12.61 26.42 2.98
C PRO A 202 -11.95 27.43 2.04
N GLU A 203 -10.95 28.17 2.51
CA GLU A 203 -10.23 29.15 1.69
C GLU A 203 -9.40 28.51 0.56
N ILE A 204 -8.91 27.28 0.80
CA ILE A 204 -8.08 26.58 -0.18
C ILE A 204 -8.95 25.81 -1.16
N LEU A 205 -9.90 25.01 -0.66
CA LEU A 205 -10.66 24.05 -1.45
C LEU A 205 -12.02 24.58 -1.92
N GLY A 206 -12.62 25.53 -1.19
CA GLY A 206 -13.94 26.11 -1.49
C GLY A 206 -14.10 26.61 -2.92
N PRO A 207 -13.14 27.36 -3.50
CA PRO A 207 -13.22 27.80 -4.90
C PRO A 207 -13.32 26.66 -5.92
N SER A 208 -12.88 25.46 -5.57
CA SER A 208 -12.89 24.27 -6.43
C SER A 208 -13.95 23.24 -6.02
N ARG A 209 -14.86 23.57 -5.11
CA ARG A 209 -15.89 22.65 -4.58
C ARG A 209 -16.61 21.85 -5.68
N HIS A 210 -17.08 22.53 -6.74
CA HIS A 210 -17.78 21.87 -7.84
C HIS A 210 -16.97 20.75 -8.50
N VAL A 211 -15.65 20.94 -8.67
CA VAL A 211 -14.76 19.92 -9.25
C VAL A 211 -14.64 18.72 -8.31
N PHE A 212 -14.47 18.96 -7.01
CA PHE A 212 -14.37 17.89 -6.02
C PHE A 212 -15.65 17.06 -5.94
N GLU A 213 -16.81 17.72 -5.98
CA GLU A 213 -18.12 17.04 -6.00
C GLU A 213 -18.34 16.27 -7.32
N GLU A 214 -17.86 16.77 -8.46
CA GLU A 214 -17.89 16.04 -9.74
C GLU A 214 -17.00 14.81 -9.72
N VAL A 215 -15.77 14.93 -9.21
CA VAL A 215 -14.84 13.82 -9.05
C VAL A 215 -15.43 12.76 -8.13
N GLU A 216 -16.01 13.14 -6.98
CA GLU A 216 -16.69 12.21 -6.08
C GLU A 216 -17.84 11.49 -6.81
N ARG A 217 -18.69 12.22 -7.54
CA ARG A 217 -19.81 11.63 -8.29
C ARG A 217 -19.35 10.67 -9.38
N GLU A 218 -18.34 11.02 -10.18
CA GLU A 218 -17.80 10.11 -11.21
C GLU A 218 -17.24 8.84 -10.57
N MET A 219 -16.54 8.98 -9.45
CA MET A 219 -15.97 7.85 -8.73
C MET A 219 -17.05 6.93 -8.16
N LEU A 220 -18.07 7.48 -7.51
CA LEU A 220 -19.20 6.69 -7.00
C LEU A 220 -19.97 6.00 -8.14
N ARG A 221 -20.18 6.68 -9.28
CA ARG A 221 -20.84 6.06 -10.44
C ARG A 221 -20.01 4.93 -11.03
N TRP A 222 -18.72 5.14 -11.21
CA TRP A 222 -17.82 4.10 -11.71
C TRP A 222 -17.82 2.86 -10.80
N MET A 223 -18.07 3.04 -9.51
CA MET A 223 -18.27 1.95 -8.56
C MET A 223 -19.61 1.23 -8.70
N GLU A 224 -20.71 1.96 -8.78
CA GLU A 224 -22.08 1.40 -8.91
C GLU A 224 -22.26 0.63 -10.21
N GLU A 225 -21.76 1.18 -11.32
CA GLU A 225 -21.82 0.55 -12.64
C GLU A 225 -20.80 -0.59 -12.79
N GLY A 226 -20.00 -0.83 -11.74
CA GLY A 226 -19.00 -1.86 -11.77
C GLY A 226 -17.87 -1.63 -12.74
N GLY A 227 -17.57 -0.38 -13.05
CA GLY A 227 -16.45 0.02 -13.88
C GLY A 227 -16.35 -0.80 -15.16
N LYS A 228 -17.26 -0.59 -16.12
CA LYS A 228 -17.20 -1.23 -17.44
C LYS A 228 -15.75 -1.30 -17.93
N GLY A 229 -15.21 -2.52 -18.01
CA GLY A 229 -13.88 -2.81 -18.56
C GLY A 229 -12.66 -2.62 -17.64
N SER A 230 -12.81 -2.48 -16.32
CA SER A 230 -11.67 -2.17 -15.43
C SER A 230 -11.73 -2.79 -14.02
N ARG A 231 -12.45 -3.91 -13.86
CA ARG A 231 -12.44 -4.71 -12.61
C ARG A 231 -11.27 -5.69 -12.62
N GLU A 232 -10.09 -5.16 -12.36
CA GLU A 232 -8.86 -5.93 -12.27
C GLU A 232 -8.54 -6.21 -10.80
N LEU A 233 -7.98 -7.38 -10.50
CA LEU A 233 -7.48 -7.65 -9.15
C LEU A 233 -6.26 -6.78 -8.87
N ILE A 234 -6.34 -5.98 -7.82
CA ILE A 234 -5.29 -5.09 -7.33
C ILE A 234 -4.86 -5.48 -5.91
N HIS A 235 -3.71 -4.98 -5.44
CA HIS A 235 -3.28 -5.11 -4.05
C HIS A 235 -4.24 -4.35 -3.12
N GLY A 236 -4.70 -3.15 -3.54
CA GLY A 236 -5.74 -2.37 -2.87
C GLY A 236 -5.25 -1.48 -1.72
N ASP A 237 -4.03 -1.73 -1.25
CA ASP A 237 -3.29 -0.85 -0.33
C ASP A 237 -1.79 -0.83 -0.65
N PHE A 238 -1.45 -0.58 -1.92
CA PHE A 238 -0.06 -0.59 -2.36
C PHE A 238 0.65 0.73 -2.04
N TRP A 239 1.31 0.80 -0.89
CA TRP A 239 2.08 1.97 -0.47
C TRP A 239 3.40 1.58 0.21
N CYS A 240 4.25 2.58 0.48
CA CYS A 240 5.58 2.38 1.04
C CYS A 240 5.60 1.76 2.45
N GLY A 241 4.47 1.69 3.16
CA GLY A 241 4.34 0.96 4.42
C GLY A 241 4.26 -0.57 4.25
N ASN A 242 3.82 -1.03 3.08
CA ASN A 242 3.56 -2.44 2.76
C ASN A 242 4.67 -3.08 1.91
N VAL A 243 5.82 -2.40 1.82
CA VAL A 243 7.03 -2.87 1.14
C VAL A 243 8.12 -3.07 2.18
N LEU A 244 8.42 -4.32 2.54
CA LEU A 244 9.48 -4.66 3.48
C LEU A 244 10.81 -4.85 2.76
N ILE A 245 11.83 -4.12 3.22
CA ILE A 245 13.17 -4.04 2.65
C ILE A 245 14.21 -4.30 3.76
N PRO A 246 15.37 -4.92 3.47
CA PRO A 246 16.45 -5.05 4.45
C PRO A 246 16.84 -3.69 5.02
N GLY A 247 17.05 -3.60 6.34
CA GLY A 247 17.29 -2.31 7.00
C GLY A 247 18.67 -1.70 6.77
N ALA A 248 19.61 -2.46 6.19
CA ALA A 248 20.90 -1.97 5.74
C ALA A 248 20.75 -1.23 4.40
N LEU A 249 21.60 -0.24 4.14
CA LEU A 249 21.59 0.48 2.87
C LEU A 249 21.85 -0.51 1.72
N LEU A 250 20.96 -0.55 0.74
CA LEU A 250 21.10 -1.41 -0.43
C LEU A 250 22.29 -0.98 -1.28
N SER A 251 22.86 -1.94 -2.01
CA SER A 251 23.87 -1.71 -3.04
C SER A 251 23.43 -2.43 -4.33
N PRO A 252 23.70 -1.85 -5.51
CA PRO A 252 23.41 -2.49 -6.80
C PRO A 252 24.13 -3.84 -7.01
N GLU A 253 25.18 -4.12 -6.24
CA GLU A 253 26.02 -5.31 -6.36
C GLU A 253 25.62 -6.43 -5.39
N ILE A 254 24.91 -6.10 -4.31
CA ILE A 254 24.56 -7.04 -3.25
C ILE A 254 23.11 -7.48 -3.39
N PRO A 255 22.83 -8.79 -3.57
CA PRO A 255 21.47 -9.29 -3.65
C PRO A 255 20.62 -8.92 -2.43
N ALA A 256 19.41 -8.43 -2.68
CA ALA A 256 18.45 -8.08 -1.66
C ALA A 256 17.08 -8.69 -1.97
N LEU A 257 16.44 -9.23 -0.93
CA LEU A 257 15.06 -9.69 -0.99
C LEU A 257 14.15 -8.61 -0.41
N ILE A 258 13.08 -8.28 -1.13
CA ILE A 258 12.01 -7.37 -0.69
C ILE A 258 10.71 -8.17 -0.63
N PHE A 259 9.89 -7.94 0.40
CA PHE A 259 8.54 -8.49 0.47
C PHE A 259 7.48 -7.41 0.24
N ILE A 260 6.48 -7.72 -0.58
CA ILE A 260 5.20 -7.01 -0.61
C ILE A 260 4.24 -7.71 0.34
N THR A 261 3.64 -6.96 1.27
CA THR A 261 2.85 -7.50 2.39
C THR A 261 1.47 -6.86 2.49
N ASP A 262 0.60 -7.43 3.30
CA ASP A 262 -0.71 -6.85 3.69
C ASP A 262 -1.72 -6.74 2.54
N HIS A 263 -2.17 -7.91 2.05
CA HIS A 263 -3.11 -8.01 0.93
C HIS A 263 -4.59 -8.03 1.39
N GLU A 264 -4.89 -7.60 2.62
CA GLU A 264 -6.26 -7.66 3.16
C GLU A 264 -7.24 -6.75 2.44
N LEU A 265 -6.73 -5.67 1.84
CA LEU A 265 -7.50 -4.72 1.04
C LEU A 265 -7.56 -5.10 -0.44
N SER A 266 -7.04 -6.26 -0.87
CA SER A 266 -7.13 -6.68 -2.26
C SER A 266 -8.59 -6.88 -2.68
N HIS A 267 -8.94 -6.36 -3.86
CA HIS A 267 -10.29 -6.43 -4.43
C HIS A 267 -10.25 -6.12 -5.93
N LEU A 268 -11.38 -6.28 -6.61
CA LEU A 268 -11.48 -5.90 -8.02
C LEU A 268 -11.73 -4.40 -8.18
N ALA A 269 -10.78 -3.71 -8.81
CA ALA A 269 -10.79 -2.28 -9.09
C ALA A 269 -9.78 -1.92 -10.19
N SER A 270 -9.53 -0.64 -10.41
CA SER A 270 -8.55 -0.22 -11.41
C SER A 270 -7.12 -0.23 -10.82
N PRO A 271 -6.13 -0.74 -11.58
CA PRO A 271 -4.71 -0.71 -11.22
C PRO A 271 -4.16 0.68 -10.87
N ILE A 272 -4.83 1.74 -11.33
CA ILE A 272 -4.45 3.12 -11.04
C ILE A 272 -4.49 3.45 -9.55
N PHE A 273 -5.26 2.70 -8.74
CA PHE A 273 -5.28 2.91 -7.29
C PHE A 273 -3.96 2.53 -6.63
N ASP A 274 -3.40 1.37 -6.97
CA ASP A 274 -2.11 0.93 -6.45
C ASP A 274 -0.98 1.87 -6.90
N LEU A 275 -1.02 2.30 -8.18
CA LEU A 275 -0.05 3.24 -8.73
C LEU A 275 -0.12 4.61 -8.04
N ALA A 276 -1.31 5.22 -8.02
CA ALA A 276 -1.49 6.57 -7.50
C ALA A 276 -1.18 6.66 -5.99
N GLN A 277 -1.56 5.65 -5.21
CA GLN A 277 -1.27 5.63 -3.78
C GLN A 277 0.23 5.56 -3.50
N MET A 278 0.96 4.66 -4.16
CA MET A 278 2.42 4.59 -4.04
C MET A 278 3.08 5.91 -4.43
N CYS A 279 2.65 6.52 -5.55
CA CYS A 279 3.15 7.83 -5.98
C CYS A 279 2.90 8.92 -4.94
N ALA A 280 1.69 9.02 -4.40
CA ALA A 280 1.36 10.05 -3.41
C ALA A 280 2.19 9.89 -2.12
N GLU A 281 2.35 8.68 -1.61
CA GLU A 281 3.12 8.42 -0.39
C GLU A 281 4.62 8.66 -0.57
N LEU A 282 5.19 8.29 -1.72
CA LEU A 282 6.59 8.59 -2.06
C LEU A 282 6.81 10.10 -2.25
N PHE A 283 5.86 10.79 -2.89
CA PHE A 283 5.93 12.23 -3.06
C PHE A 283 5.88 12.97 -1.72
N MET A 284 5.01 12.55 -0.80
CA MET A 284 4.90 13.17 0.53
C MET A 284 6.21 13.08 1.33
N LEU A 285 7.03 12.03 1.14
CA LEU A 285 8.36 11.96 1.74
C LEU A 285 9.28 13.08 1.23
N THR A 286 9.28 13.35 -0.07
CA THR A 286 10.04 14.47 -0.63
C THR A 286 9.46 15.82 -0.18
N TYR A 287 8.15 15.97 -0.22
CA TYR A 287 7.48 17.24 0.09
C TYR A 287 7.65 17.66 1.55
N PHE A 288 7.36 16.77 2.50
CA PHE A 288 7.37 17.11 3.92
C PHE A 288 8.76 16.99 4.56
N LYS A 289 9.60 16.08 4.08
CA LYS A 289 10.90 15.78 4.72
C LYS A 289 12.11 16.23 3.91
N SER A 290 11.89 16.84 2.74
CA SER A 290 12.95 17.30 1.85
C SER A 290 13.94 16.19 1.47
N ILE A 291 13.45 14.95 1.37
CA ILE A 291 14.26 13.77 0.98
C ILE A 291 14.11 13.55 -0.53
N PRO A 292 15.15 13.79 -1.36
CA PRO A 292 15.04 13.66 -2.81
C PRO A 292 14.70 12.24 -3.28
N ALA A 293 15.12 11.23 -2.51
CA ALA A 293 14.88 9.83 -2.82
C ALA A 293 13.40 9.48 -3.01
N GLY A 294 12.47 10.16 -2.32
CA GLY A 294 11.03 9.92 -2.50
C GLY A 294 10.58 10.11 -3.96
N LYS A 295 10.84 11.29 -4.54
CA LYS A 295 10.54 11.60 -5.94
C LYS A 295 11.35 10.74 -6.92
N GLN A 296 12.62 10.45 -6.62
CA GLN A 296 13.45 9.60 -7.49
C GLN A 296 12.92 8.17 -7.57
N VAL A 297 12.55 7.56 -6.44
CA VAL A 297 11.93 6.24 -6.39
C VAL A 297 10.57 6.26 -7.09
N LEU A 298 9.78 7.33 -6.94
CA LEU A 298 8.50 7.50 -7.60
C LEU A 298 8.64 7.46 -9.13
N VAL A 299 9.55 8.25 -9.70
CA VAL A 299 9.77 8.29 -11.15
C VAL A 299 10.21 6.92 -11.67
N ALA A 300 11.22 6.32 -11.02
CA ALA A 300 11.69 4.98 -11.38
C ALA A 300 10.62 3.88 -11.19
N PHE A 301 9.69 4.05 -10.24
CA PHE A 301 8.55 3.16 -10.04
C PHE A 301 7.58 3.19 -11.23
N LEU A 302 7.27 4.37 -11.76
CA LEU A 302 6.42 4.50 -12.95
C LEU A 302 7.12 3.95 -14.19
N GLU A 303 8.41 4.24 -14.35
CA GLU A 303 9.25 3.68 -15.43
C GLU A 303 9.27 2.14 -15.37
N GLY A 304 9.48 1.57 -14.18
CA GLY A 304 9.47 0.11 -13.98
C GLY A 304 8.11 -0.54 -14.23
N TYR A 305 7.01 0.16 -13.94
CA TYR A 305 5.67 -0.31 -14.27
C TYR A 305 5.43 -0.31 -15.80
N GLY A 306 6.02 0.66 -16.49
CA GLY A 306 5.97 0.79 -17.94
C GLY A 306 4.79 1.64 -18.43
N PRO A 307 4.45 1.56 -19.73
CA PRO A 307 3.48 2.45 -20.35
C PRO A 307 2.09 2.39 -19.73
N ILE A 308 1.53 3.57 -19.43
CA ILE A 308 0.18 3.74 -18.88
C ILE A 308 -0.65 4.54 -19.89
N ASP A 309 -1.89 4.16 -20.16
CA ASP A 309 -2.79 4.92 -21.03
C ASP A 309 -2.95 6.38 -20.56
N GLU A 310 -3.05 7.33 -21.49
CA GLU A 310 -3.16 8.75 -21.15
C GLU A 310 -4.36 9.06 -20.23
N ASN A 311 -5.52 8.47 -20.48
CA ASN A 311 -6.69 8.67 -19.63
C ASN A 311 -6.44 8.14 -18.22
N LYS A 312 -5.72 7.02 -18.10
CA LYS A 312 -5.31 6.47 -16.80
C LYS A 312 -4.32 7.40 -16.08
N ARG A 313 -3.38 8.01 -16.80
CA ARG A 313 -2.43 9.02 -16.26
C ARG A 313 -3.14 10.24 -15.68
N TRP A 314 -4.12 10.80 -16.39
CA TRP A 314 -4.93 11.91 -15.87
C TRP A 314 -5.73 11.52 -14.62
N ARG A 315 -6.29 10.31 -14.59
CA ARG A 315 -6.97 9.79 -13.39
C ARG A 315 -6.02 9.60 -12.22
N MET A 316 -4.81 9.07 -12.47
CA MET A 316 -3.78 8.95 -11.44
C MET A 316 -3.45 10.31 -10.83
N MET A 317 -3.33 11.37 -11.64
CA MET A 317 -3.12 12.73 -11.13
C MET A 317 -4.23 13.18 -10.18
N ILE A 318 -5.49 12.94 -10.54
CA ILE A 318 -6.64 13.24 -9.67
C ILE A 318 -6.52 12.46 -8.35
N TYR A 319 -6.20 11.16 -8.40
CA TYR A 319 -6.06 10.34 -7.19
C TYR A 319 -4.90 10.75 -6.30
N ILE A 320 -3.76 11.09 -6.88
CA ILE A 320 -2.63 11.63 -6.12
C ILE A 320 -3.09 12.90 -5.40
N GLY A 321 -3.76 13.82 -6.12
CA GLY A 321 -4.28 15.04 -5.51
C GLY A 321 -5.28 14.79 -4.38
N CYS A 322 -6.22 13.87 -4.57
CA CYS A 322 -7.17 13.43 -3.55
C CYS A 322 -6.45 12.85 -2.32
N HIS A 323 -5.42 12.02 -2.53
CA HIS A 323 -4.62 11.45 -1.46
C HIS A 323 -3.86 12.53 -0.67
N LEU A 324 -3.26 13.52 -1.35
CA LEU A 324 -2.59 14.64 -0.68
C LEU A 324 -3.56 15.45 0.19
N VAL A 325 -4.75 15.78 -0.33
CA VAL A 325 -5.79 16.48 0.43
C VAL A 325 -6.25 15.67 1.64
N GLY A 326 -6.50 14.37 1.46
CA GLY A 326 -7.06 13.51 2.51
C GLY A 326 -6.04 13.08 3.58
N TRP A 327 -4.80 12.83 3.20
CA TRP A 327 -3.78 12.22 4.07
C TRP A 327 -2.67 13.18 4.50
N GLY A 328 -2.31 14.17 3.68
CA GLY A 328 -1.30 15.17 4.05
C GLY A 328 -1.56 15.82 5.41
N PRO A 329 -2.81 16.27 5.69
CA PRO A 329 -3.18 16.87 6.98
C PRO A 329 -3.38 15.90 8.16
N LYS A 330 -3.27 14.58 7.96
CA LYS A 330 -3.54 13.57 9.00
C LYS A 330 -2.29 13.16 9.78
N PHE A 331 -1.11 13.28 9.20
CA PHE A 331 0.13 12.84 9.85
C PHE A 331 0.71 13.95 10.74
N ALA A 332 0.29 13.98 12.01
CA ALA A 332 0.84 14.91 12.99
C ALA A 332 2.38 14.81 13.05
N GLY A 333 3.07 15.96 13.05
CA GLY A 333 4.53 16.04 13.09
C GLY A 333 5.23 15.77 11.74
N TRP A 334 4.49 15.61 10.64
CA TRP A 334 5.11 15.49 9.33
C TRP A 334 5.62 16.81 8.76
N GLY A 335 4.89 17.90 8.94
CA GLY A 335 5.30 19.25 8.53
C GLY A 335 4.69 20.34 9.41
N THR A 336 5.08 21.58 9.13
CA THR A 336 4.43 22.78 9.70
C THR A 336 3.01 22.94 9.15
N MET A 337 2.20 23.80 9.78
CA MET A 337 0.86 24.11 9.25
C MET A 337 0.94 24.68 7.83
N ASP A 338 1.90 25.55 7.53
CA ASP A 338 2.12 26.09 6.18
C ASP A 338 2.44 24.98 5.16
N GLN A 339 3.24 23.98 5.53
CA GLN A 339 3.50 22.83 4.67
C GLN A 339 2.23 21.99 4.48
N VAL A 340 1.42 21.81 5.52
CA VAL A 340 0.15 21.08 5.41
C VAL A 340 -0.82 21.81 4.47
N GLU A 341 -0.99 23.12 4.62
CA GLU A 341 -1.83 23.94 3.74
C GLU A 341 -1.29 23.95 2.31
N GLY A 342 0.03 24.04 2.13
CA GLY A 342 0.69 23.92 0.83
C GLY A 342 0.45 22.56 0.17
N CYS A 343 0.45 21.48 0.96
CA CYS A 343 0.15 20.13 0.48
C CYS A 343 -1.32 20.01 0.02
N VAL A 344 -2.25 20.59 0.78
CA VAL A 344 -3.69 20.63 0.43
C VAL A 344 -3.89 21.46 -0.84
N LYS A 345 -3.23 22.61 -0.95
CA LYS A 345 -3.29 23.48 -2.14
C LYS A 345 -2.77 22.76 -3.38
N LEU A 346 -1.63 22.07 -3.27
CA LEU A 346 -1.08 21.27 -4.34
C LEU A 346 -2.02 20.10 -4.72
N GLY A 347 -2.59 19.43 -3.73
CA GLY A 347 -3.56 18.35 -3.96
C GLY A 347 -4.79 18.84 -4.73
N ARG A 348 -5.32 20.02 -4.39
CA ARG A 348 -6.37 20.70 -5.16
C ARG A 348 -5.94 20.98 -6.59
N ASP A 349 -4.75 21.55 -6.78
CA ASP A 349 -4.29 21.93 -8.12
C ASP A 349 -4.10 20.69 -9.02
N LEU A 350 -3.66 19.55 -8.46
CA LEU A 350 -3.62 18.26 -9.15
C LEU A 350 -5.01 17.73 -9.50
N VAL A 351 -5.98 17.81 -8.58
CA VAL A 351 -7.37 17.40 -8.86
C VAL A 351 -7.96 18.24 -9.99
N VAL A 352 -7.85 19.57 -9.90
CA VAL A 352 -8.41 20.50 -10.90
C VAL A 352 -7.68 20.40 -12.24
N GLY A 353 -6.35 20.35 -12.22
CA GLY A 353 -5.52 20.19 -13.42
C GLY A 353 -5.77 18.85 -14.10
N GLY A 354 -5.88 17.77 -13.33
CA GLY A 354 -6.21 16.44 -13.82
C GLY A 354 -7.62 16.37 -14.43
N TRP A 355 -8.61 16.97 -13.77
CA TRP A 355 -9.99 17.05 -14.27
C TRP A 355 -10.08 17.80 -15.61
N ARG A 356 -9.37 18.93 -15.71
CA ARG A 356 -9.33 19.78 -16.92
C ARG A 356 -8.35 19.28 -17.98
N ARG A 357 -7.52 18.29 -17.67
CA ARG A 357 -6.40 17.82 -18.49
C ARG A 357 -5.44 18.96 -18.89
N ASP A 358 -5.09 19.81 -17.94
CA ASP A 358 -4.30 21.02 -18.17
C ASP A 358 -2.80 20.70 -18.32
N ARG A 359 -2.39 20.36 -19.54
CA ARG A 359 -0.99 20.05 -19.88
C ARG A 359 -0.04 21.21 -19.62
N GLN A 360 -0.49 22.45 -19.82
CA GLN A 360 0.36 23.63 -19.64
C GLN A 360 0.66 23.84 -18.16
N TRP A 361 -0.33 23.65 -17.29
CA TRP A 361 -0.13 23.65 -15.85
C TRP A 361 0.85 22.54 -15.44
N CYS A 362 0.70 21.31 -15.94
CA CYS A 362 1.61 20.22 -15.59
C CYS A 362 3.07 20.55 -15.93
N LYS A 363 3.34 21.09 -17.14
CA LYS A 363 4.69 21.50 -17.56
C LYS A 363 5.28 22.60 -16.68
N ARG A 364 4.47 23.60 -16.33
CA ARG A 364 4.92 24.72 -15.50
C ARG A 364 5.24 24.27 -14.08
N GLU A 365 4.46 23.35 -13.54
CA GLU A 365 4.57 22.87 -12.15
C GLU A 365 5.42 21.58 -12.02
N SER A 366 6.12 21.15 -13.07
CA SER A 366 7.00 19.97 -13.08
C SER A 366 6.31 18.63 -12.79
N TRP A 367 5.07 18.47 -13.28
CA TRP A 367 4.24 17.27 -13.21
C TRP A 367 4.07 16.56 -14.57
N GLU A 368 4.76 17.03 -15.61
CA GLU A 368 4.75 16.43 -16.94
C GLU A 368 5.14 14.96 -16.94
N PHE A 369 6.01 14.51 -16.03
CA PHE A 369 6.40 13.11 -15.87
C PHE A 369 5.21 12.17 -15.58
N LEU A 370 4.09 12.69 -15.06
CA LEU A 370 2.87 11.90 -14.85
C LEU A 370 1.98 11.81 -16.09
N ILE A 371 2.11 12.69 -17.09
CA ILE A 371 1.15 12.83 -18.21
C ILE A 371 1.78 12.67 -19.59
N GLU A 372 3.07 12.92 -19.71
CA GLU A 372 3.89 12.62 -20.88
C GLU A 372 4.41 11.20 -20.67
N GLY A 373 3.80 10.24 -21.37
CA GLY A 373 4.49 8.97 -21.55
C GLY A 373 5.64 9.28 -22.48
N GLU A 374 6.88 9.20 -22.00
CA GLU A 374 7.99 9.29 -22.93
C GLU A 374 7.77 8.21 -24.00
N ASP A 375 7.96 8.59 -25.27
CA ASP A 375 8.29 7.63 -26.32
C ASP A 375 9.64 7.02 -25.92
N TYR A 376 9.64 6.09 -24.96
CA TYR A 376 10.81 5.32 -24.55
C TYR A 376 11.20 4.45 -25.75
N LYS A 377 12.07 5.00 -26.61
CA LYS A 377 12.75 4.28 -27.69
C LYS A 377 13.92 3.48 -27.17
#